data_AF-A0A7L3PGA0-F1
#
_entry.id   AF-A0A7L3PGA0-F1
#
_cell.length_a   1.000
_cell.length_b   1.000
_cell.length_c   1.000
_cell.angle_alpha   90.00
_cell.angle_beta   90.00
_cell.angle_gamma   90.00
#
_symmetry.space_group_name_H-M   'P 1'
#
loop_
_entity.id
_entity.type
_entity.pdbx_description
1 polymer ?
#
loop_
_entity_poly.entity_id
_entity_poly.type
_entity_poly.pdbx_seq_one_letter_code
_entity_poly.pdbx_strand_id
1 'polypeptide(L)' 'VSCPQPLADAWNEPCVTSCGDSRAIIYPPPVVITFPGPILSSCPQESVVGSSAPAAIGASFGCGGSYGYRGTFSY' A
#
# COMPACT_ATOMS: atom_id res chain seq x y z
N VAL A 1 -43.94 -57.53 -29.24
CA VAL A 1 -42.52 -57.15 -29.08
C VAL A 1 -41.87 -58.21 -28.21
N SER A 2 -40.89 -58.95 -28.72
CA SER A 2 -40.14 -59.94 -27.94
C SER A 2 -38.84 -59.29 -27.48
N CYS A 3 -38.63 -59.20 -26.17
CA CYS A 3 -37.37 -58.71 -25.61
C CYS A 3 -36.47 -59.92 -25.33
N PRO A 4 -35.26 -60.00 -25.94
CA PRO A 4 -34.32 -61.05 -25.61
C PRO A 4 -33.95 -60.96 -24.13
N GLN A 5 -33.79 -62.11 -23.48
CA GLN A 5 -33.44 -62.15 -22.06
C GLN A 5 -32.07 -61.50 -21.83
N PRO A 6 -31.91 -60.70 -20.76
CA PRO A 6 -30.61 -60.11 -20.43
C PRO A 6 -29.63 -61.23 -20.07
N LEU A 7 -28.56 -61.37 -20.86
CA LEU A 7 -27.46 -62.28 -20.59
C LEU A 7 -26.45 -61.55 -19.70
N ALA A 8 -26.37 -61.97 -18.45
CA ALA A 8 -25.31 -61.57 -17.53
C ALA A 8 -24.28 -62.69 -17.48
N ASP A 9 -23.12 -62.45 -18.07
CA ASP A 9 -22.00 -63.39 -18.03
C ASP A 9 -21.04 -62.92 -16.92
N ALA A 10 -20.79 -63.80 -15.96
CA ALA A 10 -20.05 -63.48 -14.74
C ALA A 10 -18.81 -64.36 -14.65
N TRP A 11 -17.65 -63.72 -14.59
CA TRP A 11 -16.37 -64.38 -14.39
C TRP A 11 -15.85 -64.15 -12.99
N ASN A 12 -15.25 -65.18 -12.39
CA ASN A 12 -14.58 -65.10 -11.09
C ASN A 12 -13.11 -64.66 -11.20
N GLU A 13 -12.63 -64.44 -12.42
CA GLU A 13 -11.25 -64.04 -12.70
C GLU A 13 -11.12 -62.51 -12.68
N PRO A 14 -10.00 -61.95 -12.21
CA PRO A 14 -9.79 -60.52 -12.18
C PRO A 14 -9.75 -59.96 -13.61
N CYS A 15 -10.79 -59.20 -13.97
CA CYS A 15 -10.82 -58.44 -15.22
C CYS A 15 -9.93 -57.19 -15.07
N VAL A 16 -8.66 -57.32 -15.45
CA VAL A 16 -7.73 -56.20 -15.52
C VAL A 16 -7.56 -55.82 -16.98
N THR A 17 -8.04 -54.63 -17.34
CA THR A 17 -7.76 -54.02 -18.64
C THR A 17 -6.82 -52.83 -18.46
N SER A 18 -5.85 -52.68 -19.36
CA SER A 18 -5.04 -51.48 -19.42
C SER A 18 -5.78 -50.45 -20.26
N CYS A 19 -6.33 -49.43 -19.60
CA CYS A 19 -6.86 -48.25 -20.27
C CYS A 19 -5.74 -47.22 -20.50
N GLY A 20 -5.88 -46.42 -21.55
CA GLY A 20 -5.00 -45.27 -21.77
C GLY A 20 -5.21 -44.16 -20.73
N ASP A 21 -4.33 -43.16 -20.76
CA ASP A 21 -4.35 -42.05 -19.80
C ASP A 21 -5.66 -41.25 -19.84
N SER A 22 -6.20 -40.95 -18.65
CA SER A 22 -7.33 -40.04 -18.51
C SER A 22 -6.85 -38.59 -18.46
N ARG A 23 -7.44 -37.71 -19.28
CA ARG A 23 -7.15 -36.27 -19.26
C ARG A 23 -8.34 -35.49 -18.70
N ALA A 24 -8.07 -34.58 -17.78
CA ALA A 24 -9.04 -33.59 -17.29
C ALA A 24 -8.50 -32.18 -17.59
N ILE A 25 -9.34 -31.31 -18.18
CA ILE A 25 -9.02 -29.91 -18.44
C ILE A 25 -9.93 -29.05 -17.55
N ILE A 26 -9.34 -28.09 -16.84
CA ILE A 26 -10.05 -27.20 -15.92
C ILE A 26 -9.85 -25.76 -16.37
N TYR A 27 -10.93 -24.97 -16.41
CA TYR A 27 -10.90 -23.55 -16.74
C TYR A 27 -11.29 -22.71 -15.51
N PRO A 28 -10.32 -22.30 -14.68
CA PRO A 28 -10.61 -21.44 -13.54
C PRO A 28 -11.00 -20.02 -13.99
N PRO A 29 -11.87 -19.33 -13.24
CA PRO A 29 -12.21 -17.93 -13.52
C PRO A 29 -11.00 -17.00 -13.28
N PRO A 30 -10.93 -15.84 -13.96
CA PRO A 30 -9.87 -14.86 -13.74
C PRO A 30 -9.99 -14.24 -12.34
N VAL A 31 -8.85 -14.10 -11.65
CA VAL A 31 -8.76 -13.47 -10.32
C VAL A 31 -8.00 -12.14 -10.46
N VAL A 32 -8.57 -11.05 -9.94
CA VAL A 32 -7.96 -9.73 -9.92
C VAL A 32 -7.57 -9.38 -8.49
N ILE A 33 -6.32 -8.95 -8.31
CA ILE A 33 -5.80 -8.46 -7.03
C ILE A 33 -5.41 -7.00 -7.21
N THR A 34 -5.98 -6.12 -6.39
CA THR A 34 -5.63 -4.68 -6.37
C THR A 34 -4.80 -4.40 -5.12
N PHE A 35 -3.58 -3.90 -5.32
CA PHE A 35 -2.74 -3.43 -4.23
C PHE A 35 -3.00 -1.93 -4.01
N PRO A 36 -3.31 -1.50 -2.78
CA PRO A 36 -3.40 -0.08 -2.48
C PRO A 36 -2.05 0.60 -2.75
N GLY A 37 -2.08 1.81 -3.28
CA GLY A 37 -0.86 2.61 -3.51
C GLY A 37 -0.14 2.95 -2.20
N PRO A 38 1.13 3.37 -2.26
CA PRO A 38 1.89 3.74 -1.08
C PRO A 38 1.28 4.96 -0.39
N ILE A 39 1.17 4.92 0.94
CA ILE A 39 0.78 6.07 1.77
C ILE A 39 2.03 6.94 1.97
N LEU A 40 1.99 8.18 1.47
CA LEU A 40 3.02 9.18 1.73
C LEU A 40 2.57 10.05 2.91
N SER A 41 3.32 10.00 4.02
CA SER A 41 3.10 10.85 5.19
C SER A 41 4.24 11.85 5.33
N SER A 42 3.91 13.12 5.56
CA SER A 42 4.86 14.17 5.91
C SER A 42 4.55 14.68 7.32
N CYS A 43 5.57 14.73 8.18
CA CYS A 43 5.48 15.37 9.50
C CYS A 43 6.10 16.77 9.38
N PRO A 44 5.32 17.83 9.11
CA PRO A 44 5.88 19.17 9.00
C PRO A 44 6.50 19.57 10.35
N GLN A 45 7.77 20.01 10.34
CA GLN A 45 8.35 20.70 11.49
C GLN A 45 7.93 22.17 11.41
N GLU A 46 7.29 22.65 12.47
CA GLU A 46 7.03 24.08 12.66
C GLU A 46 8.35 24.84 12.68
N SER A 47 8.51 25.78 11.74
CA SER A 47 9.71 26.62 11.66
C SER A 47 9.33 28.06 11.99
N VAL A 48 9.91 28.60 13.07
CA VAL A 48 9.74 30.01 13.42
C VAL A 48 10.79 30.82 12.68
N VAL A 49 10.35 31.70 11.78
CA VAL A 49 11.22 32.64 11.05
C VAL A 49 11.26 33.96 11.79
N GLY A 50 12.42 34.29 12.37
CA GLY A 50 12.67 35.61 12.97
C GLY A 50 13.23 36.60 11.96
N SER A 51 12.76 37.85 11.99
CA SER A 51 13.33 38.96 11.18
C SER A 51 14.18 39.87 12.07
N SER A 52 15.41 40.20 11.64
CA SER A 52 16.23 41.24 12.27
C SER A 52 16.08 42.55 11.49
N ALA A 53 15.68 43.64 12.18
CA ALA A 53 15.66 44.98 11.60
C ALA A 53 17.10 45.46 11.35
N PRO A 54 17.39 46.18 10.25
CA PRO A 54 18.72 46.71 10.01
C PRO A 54 19.07 47.70 11.13
N ALA A 55 20.23 47.50 11.76
CA ALA A 55 20.83 48.52 12.60
C ALA A 55 21.05 49.76 11.72
N ALA A 56 20.33 50.84 11.99
CA ALA A 56 20.29 52.03 11.16
C ALA A 56 21.71 52.53 10.85
N ILE A 57 22.09 52.47 9.57
CA ILE A 57 23.31 53.08 9.06
C ILE A 57 23.01 54.57 8.89
N GLY A 58 23.52 55.39 9.81
CA GLY A 58 23.77 56.81 9.60
C GLY A 58 22.69 57.78 10.11
N ALA A 59 22.90 58.32 11.31
CA ALA A 59 22.72 59.75 11.59
C ALA A 59 23.37 60.09 12.94
N SER A 60 24.48 60.84 12.88
CA SER A 60 25.14 61.48 14.02
C SER A 60 24.18 62.44 14.73
N PHE A 61 23.69 62.11 15.93
CA PHE A 61 23.28 63.11 16.92
C PHE A 61 23.40 62.58 18.35
N GLY A 62 24.36 63.13 19.10
CA GLY A 62 24.20 63.55 20.48
C GLY A 62 24.14 62.49 21.59
N CYS A 63 25.23 62.39 22.35
CA CYS A 63 25.32 62.09 23.79
C CYS A 63 24.29 61.12 24.42
N GLY A 64 24.81 59.98 24.88
CA GLY A 64 24.49 59.50 26.23
C GLY A 64 23.84 58.13 26.31
N GLY A 65 24.55 57.21 26.97
CA GLY A 65 23.93 56.17 27.78
C GLY A 65 23.59 54.86 27.08
N SER A 66 24.52 53.91 27.22
CA SER A 66 24.19 52.49 27.38
C SER A 66 22.94 52.33 28.25
N TYR A 67 21.90 51.61 27.83
CA TYR A 67 21.09 50.72 28.67
C TYR A 67 19.96 50.07 27.85
N GLY A 68 19.90 48.75 27.90
CA GLY A 68 18.63 48.03 27.87
C GLY A 68 18.22 47.42 26.54
N TYR A 69 18.76 46.23 26.27
CA TYR A 69 17.97 45.17 25.62
C TYR A 69 16.69 44.96 26.45
N ARG A 70 15.56 45.54 26.00
CA ARG A 70 14.24 45.32 26.61
C ARG A 70 13.30 44.69 25.59
N GLY A 71 13.61 43.45 25.22
CA GLY A 71 12.63 42.57 24.57
C GLY A 71 11.51 42.30 25.56
N THR A 72 10.34 42.88 25.31
CA THR A 72 9.12 42.59 26.06
C THR A 72 8.24 41.79 25.10
N PHE A 73 8.18 40.46 25.27
CA PHE A 73 7.17 39.65 24.60
C PHE A 73 5.85 39.83 25.34
N SER A 74 4.84 40.34 24.65
CA SER A 74 3.46 40.39 25.13
C SER A 74 2.57 40.10 23.94
N TYR A 75 1.59 39.22 24.20
CA TYR A 75 0.66 38.47 23.35
C TYR A 75 1.25 37.36 22.46
#